data_AF-A0A350LMH5-F1
#
_entry.id   AF-A0A350LMH5-F1
#
_cell.length_a   1.000
_cell.length_b   1.000
_cell.length_c   1.000
_cell.angle_alpha   90.00
_cell.angle_beta   90.00
_cell.angle_gamma   90.00
#
_symmetry.space_group_name_H-M   'P 1'
#
loop_
_entity.id
_entity.type
_entity.pdbx_description
1 polymer ?
#
loop_
_entity_poly.entity_id
_entity_poly.type
_entity_poly.pdbx_seq_one_letter_code
_entity_poly.pdbx_strand_id
1 'polypeptide(L)'
;VVVIDPPMHGPNRSDPGGLLAQYLSRHGAKTEIDVLSRSLPRVSDVLLRHMTDMDADMVVMGAYGHSRFREAIFGGATRYMLEQA
;
A
#
# COMPACT_ATOMS: atom_id res chain seq x y z
N VAL A 1 -3.13 6.70 3.51
CA VAL A 1 -2.47 6.27 2.25
C VAL A 1 -1.17 5.63 2.66
N VAL A 2 -1.01 4.34 2.40
CA VAL A 2 0.16 3.58 2.89
C VAL A 2 1.11 3.31 1.73
N VAL A 3 2.39 3.62 1.91
CA VAL A 3 3.44 3.35 0.93
C VAL A 3 4.54 2.53 1.60
N ILE A 4 4.77 1.32 1.08
CA ILE A 4 5.79 0.41 1.61
C ILE A 4 7.04 0.49 0.73
N ASP A 5 8.18 0.75 1.36
CA ASP A 5 9.51 0.73 0.75
C ASP A 5 9.57 1.52 -0.59
N PRO A 6 9.20 2.82 -0.59
CA PRO A 6 9.24 3.60 -1.82
C PRO A 6 10.70 3.73 -2.33
N PRO A 7 10.89 3.77 -3.66
CA PRO A 7 12.23 3.89 -4.23
C PRO A 7 12.90 5.18 -3.76
N MET A 8 14.17 5.06 -3.34
CA MET A 8 14.97 6.21 -2.88
C MET A 8 15.24 7.25 -3.98
N HIS A 9 15.12 6.84 -5.25
CA HIS A 9 15.35 7.67 -6.43
C HIS A 9 14.12 7.68 -7.32
N GLY A 10 13.64 8.87 -7.68
CA GLY A 10 12.49 9.04 -8.57
C GLY A 10 11.80 10.40 -8.38
N PRO A 11 10.90 10.78 -9.31
CA PRO A 11 10.21 12.07 -9.28
C PRO A 11 9.35 12.29 -8.03
N ASN A 12 8.83 11.22 -7.42
CA ASN A 12 7.97 11.30 -6.23
C ASN A 12 8.71 10.97 -4.91
N ARG A 13 10.06 10.99 -4.90
CA ARG A 13 10.83 10.60 -3.70
C ARG A 13 10.57 11.47 -2.47
N SER A 14 10.28 12.75 -2.69
CA SER A 14 10.12 13.74 -1.61
C SER A 14 8.74 13.69 -0.95
N ASP A 15 7.76 13.06 -1.63
CA ASP A 15 6.38 12.97 -1.16
C ASP A 15 5.70 11.69 -1.70
N PRO A 16 6.10 10.50 -1.22
CA PRO A 16 5.51 9.25 -1.67
C PRO A 16 4.02 9.19 -1.29
N GLY A 17 3.14 9.05 -2.29
CA GLY A 17 1.69 9.01 -2.06
C GLY A 17 1.02 10.38 -2.01
N GLY A 18 1.77 11.48 -2.07
CA GLY A 18 1.25 12.85 -1.99
C GLY A 18 0.19 13.20 -3.03
N LEU A 19 0.41 12.83 -4.30
CA LEU A 19 -0.56 13.07 -5.37
C LEU A 19 -1.90 12.35 -5.12
N LEU A 20 -1.86 11.14 -4.58
CA LEU A 20 -3.06 10.36 -4.25
C LEU A 20 -3.78 10.96 -3.05
N ALA A 21 -3.06 11.31 -1.99
CA ALA A 21 -3.62 11.97 -0.82
C ALA A 21 -4.27 13.31 -1.20
N GLN A 22 -3.62 14.11 -2.06
CA GLN A 22 -4.17 15.37 -2.56
C GLN A 22 -5.44 15.13 -3.39
N TYR A 23 -5.45 14.13 -4.26
CA TYR A 23 -6.64 13.76 -5.04
C TYR A 23 -7.81 13.38 -4.11
N LEU A 24 -7.59 12.48 -3.16
CA LEU A 24 -8.61 12.05 -2.19
C LEU A 24 -9.11 13.22 -1.32
N SER A 25 -8.20 14.09 -0.87
CA SER A 25 -8.53 15.32 -0.13
C SER A 25 -9.45 16.26 -0.92
N ARG A 26 -9.24 16.40 -2.24
CA ARG A 26 -10.13 17.18 -3.11
C ARG A 26 -11.56 16.62 -3.17
N HIS A 27 -11.73 15.33 -2.87
CA HIS A 27 -13.02 14.66 -2.78
C HIS A 27 -13.58 14.61 -1.35
N GLY A 28 -12.99 15.36 -0.41
CA GLY A 28 -13.50 15.50 0.96
C GLY A 28 -13.03 14.43 1.94
N ALA A 29 -12.14 13.52 1.52
CA ALA A 29 -11.52 12.58 2.45
C ALA A 29 -10.48 13.29 3.33
N LYS A 30 -10.45 12.99 4.63
CA LYS A 30 -9.29 13.31 5.48
C LYS A 30 -8.21 12.28 5.21
N THR A 31 -7.03 12.71 4.78
CA THR A 31 -5.97 11.80 4.35
C THR A 31 -4.70 11.99 5.16
N GLU A 32 -4.17 10.87 5.65
CA GLU A 32 -2.82 10.77 6.20
C GLU A 32 -1.97 9.90 5.28
N ILE A 33 -0.66 10.09 5.30
CA ILE A 33 0.31 9.31 4.52
C ILE A 33 1.25 8.61 5.48
N ASP A 34 1.27 7.28 5.42
CA ASP A 34 2.17 6.44 6.19
C ASP A 34 3.20 5.80 5.25
N VAL A 35 4.47 6.15 5.45
CA VAL A 35 5.59 5.56 4.72
C VAL A 35 6.25 4.52 5.61
N LEU A 36 6.15 3.25 5.21
CA LEU A 36 6.59 2.11 6.01
C LEU A 36 7.79 1.41 5.37
N SER A 37 8.72 0.94 6.19
CA SER A 37 9.77 0.03 5.74
C SER A 37 9.21 -1.36 5.49
N ARG A 38 9.79 -2.12 4.56
CA ARG A 38 9.49 -3.54 4.36
C ARG A 38 10.12 -4.40 5.47
N SER A 39 9.54 -4.35 6.66
CA SER A 39 10.03 -5.02 7.86
C SER A 39 9.68 -6.52 7.94
N LEU A 40 8.78 -7.00 7.07
CA LEU A 40 8.34 -8.40 7.01
C LEU A 40 8.56 -8.99 5.61
N PRO A 41 8.60 -10.34 5.47
CA PRO A 41 8.87 -10.99 4.19
C PRO A 41 7.87 -10.61 3.09
N ARG A 42 6.58 -10.50 3.42
CA ARG A 42 5.52 -10.15 2.47
C ARG A 42 5.00 -8.74 2.74
N VAL A 43 4.69 -8.04 1.64
CA VAL A 43 4.02 -6.73 1.69
C VAL A 43 2.65 -6.84 2.37
N SER A 44 1.93 -7.94 2.13
CA SER A 44 0.65 -8.23 2.81
C SER A 44 0.79 -8.25 4.32
N ASP A 45 1.87 -8.83 4.86
CA ASP A 45 2.03 -8.98 6.30
C ASP A 45 2.29 -7.61 6.96
N VAL A 46 3.03 -6.73 6.27
CA VAL A 46 3.23 -5.34 6.70
C VAL A 46 1.90 -4.58 6.68
N LEU A 47 1.10 -4.74 5.61
CA LEU A 47 -0.21 -4.10 5.49
C LEU A 47 -1.19 -4.57 6.57
N LEU A 48 -1.32 -5.88 6.77
CA LEU A 48 -2.21 -6.46 7.79
C LEU A 48 -1.83 -5.98 9.19
N ARG A 49 -0.53 -6.04 9.54
CA ARG A 49 -0.07 -5.52 10.84
C ARG A 49 -0.43 -4.06 11.01
N HIS A 50 -0.17 -3.23 10.00
CA HIS A 50 -0.46 -1.81 10.07
C HIS A 50 -1.96 -1.54 10.19
N MET A 51 -2.80 -2.28 9.46
CA MET A 51 -4.25 -2.20 9.61
C MET A 51 -4.72 -2.56 11.03
N THR A 52 -4.14 -3.60 11.64
CA THR A 52 -4.41 -3.94 13.04
C THR A 52 -3.96 -2.83 13.98
N ASP A 53 -2.76 -2.28 13.78
CA ASP A 53 -2.19 -1.22 14.63
C ASP A 53 -3.03 0.08 14.57
N MET A 54 -3.71 0.33 13.44
CA MET A 54 -4.58 1.49 13.22
C MET A 54 -6.04 1.27 13.57
N ASP A 55 -6.43 0.04 13.92
CA ASP A 55 -7.84 -0.37 14.07
C ASP A 55 -8.67 -0.07 12.81
N ALA A 56 -8.14 -0.41 11.63
CA ALA A 56 -8.77 -0.10 10.36
C ALA A 56 -9.93 -1.07 10.05
N ASP A 57 -11.14 -0.52 9.85
CA ASP A 57 -12.34 -1.30 9.51
C ASP A 57 -12.34 -1.85 8.07
N MET A 58 -11.62 -1.20 7.15
CA MET A 58 -11.63 -1.54 5.73
C MET A 58 -10.33 -1.15 5.05
N VAL A 59 -9.91 -1.99 4.09
CA VAL A 59 -8.81 -1.68 3.17
C VAL A 59 -9.31 -1.57 1.74
N VAL A 60 -8.88 -0.50 1.07
CA VAL A 60 -9.05 -0.33 -0.37
C VAL A 60 -7.69 -0.41 -1.02
N MET A 61 -7.49 -1.40 -1.89
CA MET A 61 -6.25 -1.57 -2.64
C MET A 61 -6.57 -1.67 -4.12
N GLY A 62 -5.67 -1.13 -4.95
CA GLY A 62 -5.68 -1.43 -6.38
C GLY A 62 -5.38 -2.91 -6.58
N ALA A 63 -6.18 -3.60 -7.38
CA ALA A 63 -6.02 -5.03 -7.58
C ALA A 63 -4.79 -5.40 -8.44
N TYR A 64 -4.26 -4.45 -9.24
CA TYR A 64 -3.23 -4.71 -10.25
C TYR A 64 -2.33 -3.50 -10.48
N GLY A 65 -1.01 -3.70 -10.40
CA GLY A 65 0.01 -2.68 -10.67
C GLY A 65 1.32 -3.23 -11.23
N HIS A 66 1.47 -4.55 -11.29
CA HIS A 66 2.59 -5.23 -11.89
C HIS A 66 2.12 -6.21 -12.98
N SER A 67 3.05 -6.66 -13.84
CA SER A 67 2.73 -7.68 -14.84
C SER A 67 2.09 -8.89 -14.16
N ARG A 68 0.94 -9.34 -14.68
CA ARG A 68 0.20 -10.53 -14.19
C ARG A 68 1.10 -11.76 -14.09
N PHE A 69 2.12 -11.85 -14.94
CA PHE A 69 3.14 -12.91 -14.90
C PHE A 69 4.01 -12.84 -13.63
N ARG A 70 4.34 -11.64 -13.15
CA ARG A 70 5.11 -11.43 -11.90
C ARG A 70 4.27 -11.72 -10.66
N GLU A 71 2.99 -11.36 -10.67
CA GLU A 71 2.05 -11.66 -9.58
C GLU A 71 1.72 -13.16 -9.49
N ALA A 72 1.61 -13.86 -10.62
CA ALA A 72 1.31 -15.29 -10.66
C ALA A 72 2.45 -16.18 -10.17
N ILE A 73 3.71 -15.77 -10.36
CA ILE A 73 4.91 -16.54 -9.95
C ILE A 73 5.29 -16.30 -8.49
N PHE A 74 5.23 -15.05 -8.01
CA PHE A 74 5.71 -14.70 -6.68
C PHE A 74 4.62 -14.62 -5.60
N GLY A 75 3.35 -14.73 -6.00
CA GLY A 75 2.22 -14.39 -5.14
C GLY A 75 2.10 -12.89 -4.93
N GLY A 76 0.99 -12.30 -5.38
CA GLY A 76 0.75 -10.87 -5.26
C GLY A 76 0.30 -10.46 -3.86
N ALA A 77 0.61 -9.22 -3.45
CA ALA A 77 0.10 -8.63 -2.21
C ALA A 77 -1.44 -8.74 -2.13
N THR A 78 -2.13 -8.46 -3.24
CA THR A 78 -3.60 -8.61 -3.35
C THR A 78 -4.08 -10.03 -3.05
N ARG A 79 -3.42 -11.06 -3.58
CA ARG A 79 -3.81 -12.46 -3.36
C ARG A 79 -3.65 -12.83 -1.89
N TYR A 80 -2.51 -12.51 -1.30
CA TYR A 80 -2.25 -12.83 0.11
C TYR A 80 -3.15 -12.06 1.06
N MET A 81 -3.48 -10.82 0.74
CA MET A 81 -4.48 -10.05 1.48
C MET A 81 -5.86 -10.72 1.44
N LEU A 82 -6.30 -11.21 0.27
CA LEU A 82 -7.58 -11.92 0.15
C LEU A 82 -7.58 -13.30 0.82
N GLU A 83 -6.43 -13.96 0.92
CA GLU A 83 -6.31 -15.25 1.63
C GLU A 83 -6.31 -15.09 3.17
N GLN A 84 -5.99 -13.89 3.68
CA GLN A 84 -5.82 -13.60 5.12
C GLN A 84 -6.88 -12.66 5.69
N ALA A 85 -7.70 -12.03 4.83
CA ALA A 85 -8.86 -11.21 5.21
C ALA A 85 -10.06 -12.11 5.53
#